data_AF-A0A2U8VLV7-F1
#
_entry.id   AF-A0A2U8VLV7-F1
#
_cell.length_a   1.000
_cell.length_b   1.000
_cell.length_c   1.000
_cell.angle_alpha   90.00
_cell.angle_beta   90.00
_cell.angle_gamma   90.00
#
_symmetry.space_group_name_H-M   'P 1'
#
loop_
_entity.id
_entity.type
_entity.pdbx_description
1 polymer ?
#
loop_
_entity_poly.entity_id
_entity_poly.type
_entity_poly.pdbx_seq_one_letter_code
_entity_poly.pdbx_strand_id
1 'polypeptide(L)'
;MPPRKTPEANTTSRVPGARKVKAKLTPPPKVLARPGRAKAAGGTLTKPLTAHVEAAPEPVDAVTLAEIFRRLSARTPQPRAELEYLNPFTLLVAVVLSAQATDRSVNLATRPLFAIADTPAAMLALGEERVRDFIRTIGLFNTKARNVIALSRILVEVHGGAVPQSQEELQVLPGVGAKTASVVLNVAFGVPRIAVDTHIFRVSNRIPLVVAPTTDRVQAGLEAIVPEPYRLNAHHWLILFGRYICKARKPDCPVCPINDLCRYPAKTL
;
A
#
# COMPACT_ATOMS: atom_id res chain seq x y z
N MET A 1 23.49 -54.29 -34.19
CA MET A 1 22.80 -53.34 -35.09
C MET A 1 23.04 -51.93 -34.57
N PRO A 2 23.72 -51.06 -35.33
CA PRO A 2 24.09 -49.72 -34.91
C PRO A 2 22.95 -48.69 -35.07
N PRO A 3 23.04 -47.52 -34.39
CA PRO A 3 21.98 -46.50 -34.35
C PRO A 3 21.87 -45.68 -35.64
N ARG A 4 20.63 -45.30 -36.00
CA ARG A 4 20.32 -44.45 -37.15
C ARG A 4 20.65 -42.99 -36.85
N LYS A 5 21.51 -42.43 -37.71
CA LYS A 5 21.89 -41.02 -37.83
C LYS A 5 20.68 -40.15 -38.21
N THR A 6 20.50 -39.03 -37.54
CA THR A 6 19.78 -37.85 -38.06
C THR A 6 20.79 -36.78 -38.48
N PRO A 7 20.57 -36.05 -39.58
CA PRO A 7 21.59 -35.20 -40.17
C PRO A 7 21.65 -33.80 -39.53
N GLU A 8 22.88 -33.30 -39.45
CA GLU A 8 23.27 -31.93 -39.11
C GLU A 8 22.71 -30.93 -40.14
N ALA A 9 22.07 -29.87 -39.64
CA ALA A 9 21.81 -28.66 -40.42
C ALA A 9 22.67 -27.53 -39.84
N ASN A 10 23.78 -27.29 -40.54
CA ASN A 10 24.69 -26.18 -40.36
C ASN A 10 24.09 -24.94 -41.05
N THR A 11 23.69 -23.93 -40.27
CA THR A 11 23.40 -22.60 -40.80
C THR A 11 24.10 -21.55 -39.96
N THR A 12 25.30 -21.20 -40.43
CA THR A 12 25.98 -19.95 -40.15
C THR A 12 25.08 -18.76 -40.50
N SER A 13 24.52 -18.10 -39.49
CA SER A 13 23.95 -16.76 -39.65
C SER A 13 24.86 -15.76 -38.93
N ARG A 14 25.63 -15.04 -39.76
CA ARG A 14 26.45 -13.88 -39.38
C ARG A 14 25.55 -12.81 -38.77
N VAL A 15 25.84 -12.43 -37.53
CA VAL A 15 25.32 -11.22 -36.87
C VAL A 15 25.86 -9.98 -37.61
N PRO A 16 25.03 -9.11 -38.19
CA PRO A 16 25.48 -7.82 -38.70
C PRO A 16 25.67 -6.82 -37.56
N GLY A 17 26.77 -6.08 -37.62
CA GLY A 17 27.29 -5.25 -36.54
C GLY A 17 26.35 -4.16 -36.02
N ALA A 18 26.46 -3.93 -34.71
CA ALA A 18 25.88 -2.81 -33.99
C ALA A 18 26.37 -1.48 -34.57
N ARG A 19 25.48 -0.78 -35.30
CA ARG A 19 25.69 0.61 -35.72
C ARG A 19 25.47 1.51 -34.50
N LYS A 20 26.55 2.10 -33.99
CA LYS A 20 26.53 3.15 -32.97
C LYS A 20 25.78 4.38 -33.51
N VAL A 21 24.54 4.58 -33.06
CA VAL A 21 23.80 5.83 -33.28
C VAL A 21 24.25 6.81 -32.20
N LYS A 22 25.07 7.79 -32.59
CA LYS A 22 25.44 8.94 -31.74
C LYS A 22 24.23 9.87 -31.63
N ALA A 23 23.54 9.84 -30.49
CA ALA A 23 22.55 10.85 -30.15
C ALA A 23 23.28 12.19 -29.87
N LYS A 24 23.04 13.19 -30.72
CA LYS A 24 23.46 14.59 -30.50
C LYS A 24 22.66 15.14 -29.33
N LEU A 25 23.34 15.37 -28.20
CA LEU A 25 22.80 16.08 -27.05
C LEU A 25 22.80 17.59 -27.37
N THR A 26 21.62 18.19 -27.52
CA THR A 26 21.46 19.65 -27.60
C THR A 26 21.63 20.25 -26.20
N PRO A 27 22.40 21.34 -26.04
CA PRO A 27 22.64 21.96 -24.73
C PRO A 27 21.41 22.72 -24.22
N PRO A 28 21.20 22.80 -22.88
CA PRO A 28 20.10 23.54 -22.29
C PRO A 28 20.28 25.07 -22.48
N PRO A 29 19.17 25.84 -22.57
CA PRO A 29 19.24 27.29 -22.74
C PRO A 29 19.74 28.01 -21.47
N LYS A 30 20.43 29.13 -21.72
CA LYS A 30 21.16 29.97 -20.77
C LYS A 30 20.28 30.51 -19.63
N VAL A 31 20.80 30.39 -18.40
CA VAL A 31 20.29 31.06 -17.19
C VAL A 31 20.55 32.56 -17.30
N LEU A 32 19.49 33.36 -17.31
CA LEU A 32 19.58 34.83 -17.23
C LEU A 32 19.81 35.26 -15.78
N ALA A 33 20.82 36.10 -15.58
CA ALA A 33 21.24 36.66 -14.30
C ALA A 33 20.28 37.74 -13.77
N ARG A 34 20.29 37.86 -12.43
CA ARG A 34 19.50 38.78 -11.58
C ARG A 34 19.75 40.26 -11.87
N PRO A 35 18.81 41.13 -11.47
CA PRO A 35 19.20 42.44 -10.95
C PRO A 35 18.69 42.69 -9.53
N GLY A 36 19.47 43.48 -8.78
CA GLY A 36 18.92 44.44 -7.82
C GLY A 36 18.93 44.04 -6.35
N ARG A 37 19.98 44.41 -5.64
CA ARG A 37 20.02 44.52 -4.17
C ARG A 37 19.47 45.91 -3.81
N ALA A 38 18.30 45.98 -3.17
CA ALA A 38 17.77 47.21 -2.58
C ALA A 38 17.86 47.12 -1.05
N LYS A 39 18.34 48.18 -0.40
CA LYS A 39 18.53 48.31 1.05
C LYS A 39 17.28 48.87 1.74
N ALA A 40 17.04 48.32 2.94
CA ALA A 40 16.60 48.93 4.20
C ALA A 40 15.13 49.38 4.38
N ALA A 41 14.50 48.85 5.45
CA ALA A 41 13.90 49.63 6.54
C ALA A 41 13.67 48.70 7.74
N GLY A 42 14.07 49.15 8.93
CA GLY A 42 13.99 48.38 10.17
C GLY A 42 12.57 48.24 10.69
N GLY A 43 12.26 47.04 11.16
CA GLY A 43 11.10 46.73 11.99
C GLY A 43 11.54 45.69 13.02
N THR A 44 11.41 46.03 14.29
CA THR A 44 11.82 45.23 15.44
C THR A 44 11.13 43.86 15.39
N LEU A 45 11.92 42.79 15.21
CA LEU A 45 11.42 41.41 15.26
C LEU A 45 11.00 41.10 16.69
N THR A 46 9.70 41.19 16.98
CA THR A 46 9.13 40.56 18.17
C THR A 46 9.40 39.06 18.09
N LYS A 47 9.99 38.51 19.17
CA LYS A 47 10.25 37.08 19.35
C LYS A 47 9.03 36.26 18.90
N PRO A 48 9.19 35.19 18.10
CA PRO A 48 8.10 34.25 17.92
C PRO A 48 7.79 33.65 19.30
N LEU A 49 6.51 33.70 19.67
CA LEU A 49 5.96 33.00 20.81
C LEU A 49 6.15 31.50 20.52
N THR A 50 7.27 30.94 20.98
CA THR A 50 7.48 29.50 20.95
C THR A 50 6.46 28.90 21.91
N ALA A 51 5.35 28.43 21.35
CA ALA A 51 4.47 27.50 22.05
C ALA A 51 5.36 26.38 22.62
N HIS A 52 5.23 26.11 23.91
CA HIS A 52 5.83 24.96 24.54
C HIS A 52 5.41 23.72 23.74
N VAL A 53 6.34 23.15 22.99
CA VAL A 53 6.17 21.82 22.42
C VAL A 53 6.23 20.90 23.61
N GLU A 54 5.08 20.47 24.12
CA GLU A 54 5.00 19.32 25.02
C GLU A 54 5.87 18.22 24.43
N ALA A 55 6.82 17.71 25.21
CA ALA A 55 7.71 16.65 24.77
C ALA A 55 6.88 15.49 24.19
N ALA A 56 7.31 14.95 23.05
CA ALA A 56 6.60 13.85 22.42
C ALA A 56 6.45 12.70 23.43
N PRO A 57 5.24 12.12 23.59
CA PRO A 57 5.00 11.10 24.59
C PRO A 57 5.94 9.90 24.39
N GLU A 58 6.45 9.36 25.49
CA GLU A 58 7.38 8.23 25.45
C GLU A 58 6.73 6.99 24.80
N PRO A 59 7.49 6.21 24.00
CA PRO A 59 7.02 4.93 23.46
C PRO A 59 6.48 3.98 24.52
N VAL A 60 5.40 3.28 24.20
CA VAL A 60 4.84 2.25 25.10
C VAL A 60 5.88 1.15 25.33
N ASP A 61 5.99 0.70 26.59
CA ASP A 61 6.81 -0.47 26.92
C ASP A 61 6.16 -1.77 26.40
N ALA A 62 6.93 -2.87 26.42
CA ALA A 62 6.50 -4.16 25.89
C ALA A 62 5.27 -4.74 26.62
N VAL A 63 5.13 -4.47 27.91
CA VAL A 63 4.00 -4.96 28.73
C VAL A 63 2.72 -4.25 28.31
N THR A 64 2.78 -2.93 28.21
CA THR A 64 1.70 -2.07 27.73
C THR A 64 1.32 -2.43 26.29
N LEU A 65 2.30 -2.66 25.42
CA LEU A 65 2.08 -3.07 24.03
C LEU A 65 1.33 -4.40 23.94
N ALA A 66 1.75 -5.42 24.70
CA ALA A 66 1.10 -6.71 24.74
C ALA A 66 -0.35 -6.61 25.25
N GLU A 67 -0.59 -5.79 26.28
CA GLU A 67 -1.94 -5.55 26.80
C GLU A 67 -2.83 -4.81 25.81
N ILE A 68 -2.30 -3.82 25.07
CA ILE A 68 -3.03 -3.15 23.98
C ILE A 68 -3.52 -4.18 22.97
N PHE A 69 -2.65 -5.05 22.45
CA PHE A 69 -3.04 -6.05 21.47
C PHE A 69 -3.99 -7.10 22.05
N ARG A 70 -3.82 -7.51 23.30
CA ARG A 70 -4.76 -8.40 24.00
C ARG A 70 -6.17 -7.80 24.02
N ARG A 71 -6.31 -6.51 24.36
CA ARG A 71 -7.62 -5.83 24.40
C ARG A 71 -8.23 -5.63 23.02
N LEU A 72 -7.43 -5.28 22.02
CA LEU A 72 -7.90 -5.16 20.63
C LEU A 72 -8.37 -6.52 20.09
N SER A 73 -7.61 -7.59 20.36
CA SER A 73 -7.97 -8.96 20.01
C SER A 73 -9.25 -9.42 20.69
N ALA A 74 -9.40 -9.18 22.01
CA ALA A 74 -10.61 -9.54 22.73
C ALA A 74 -11.87 -8.82 22.21
N ARG A 75 -11.73 -7.56 21.79
CA ARG A 75 -12.85 -6.78 21.23
C ARG A 75 -13.27 -7.25 19.83
N THR A 76 -12.30 -7.62 19.00
CA THR A 76 -12.54 -8.08 17.64
C THR A 76 -11.71 -9.35 17.37
N PRO A 77 -12.16 -10.54 17.83
CA PRO A 77 -11.35 -11.77 17.77
C PRO A 77 -10.95 -12.19 16.35
N GLN A 78 -11.83 -11.94 15.38
CA GLN A 78 -11.58 -12.23 13.96
C GLN A 78 -11.71 -10.94 13.15
N PRO A 79 -10.69 -10.06 13.16
CA PRO A 79 -10.75 -8.85 12.37
C PRO A 79 -10.63 -9.23 10.89
N ARG A 80 -11.44 -8.62 10.02
CA ARG A 80 -11.48 -8.93 8.59
C ARG A 80 -11.29 -7.67 7.76
N ALA A 81 -10.74 -7.83 6.56
CA ALA A 81 -10.75 -6.80 5.55
C ALA A 81 -12.19 -6.44 5.17
N GLU A 82 -12.47 -5.15 4.94
CA GLU A 82 -13.79 -4.68 4.51
C GLU A 82 -14.01 -4.82 2.99
N LEU A 83 -12.93 -5.04 2.24
CA LEU A 83 -13.01 -5.33 0.81
C LEU A 83 -13.50 -6.77 0.62
N GLU A 84 -14.48 -6.93 -0.26
CA GLU A 84 -15.03 -8.23 -0.62
C GLU A 84 -14.21 -8.86 -1.74
N TYR A 85 -13.89 -10.14 -1.58
CA TYR A 85 -13.12 -10.93 -2.53
C TYR A 85 -13.48 -12.41 -2.41
N LEU A 86 -13.17 -13.18 -3.46
CA LEU A 86 -13.46 -14.62 -3.56
C LEU A 86 -12.19 -15.47 -3.43
N ASN A 87 -11.06 -14.91 -3.87
CA ASN A 87 -9.77 -15.59 -4.00
C ASN A 87 -8.62 -14.55 -4.02
N PRO A 88 -7.33 -14.96 -4.00
CA PRO A 88 -6.21 -14.02 -3.99
C PRO A 88 -6.18 -13.03 -5.17
N PHE A 89 -6.64 -13.44 -6.36
CA PHE A 89 -6.68 -12.57 -7.53
C PHE A 89 -7.73 -11.46 -7.39
N THR A 90 -8.96 -11.82 -7.01
CA THR A 90 -10.02 -10.83 -6.77
C THR A 90 -9.69 -9.89 -5.61
N LEU A 91 -8.98 -10.37 -4.58
CA LEU A 91 -8.41 -9.50 -3.54
C LEU A 91 -7.42 -8.50 -4.15
N LEU A 92 -6.44 -8.96 -4.93
CA LEU A 92 -5.45 -8.10 -5.57
C LEU A 92 -6.13 -7.00 -6.40
N VAL A 93 -7.11 -7.38 -7.23
CA VAL A 93 -7.89 -6.43 -8.03
C VAL A 93 -8.63 -5.44 -7.13
N ALA A 94 -9.32 -5.91 -6.09
CA ALA A 94 -10.05 -5.03 -5.17
C ALA A 94 -9.12 -4.01 -4.47
N VAL A 95 -7.92 -4.42 -4.05
CA VAL A 95 -6.95 -3.51 -3.42
C VAL A 95 -6.36 -2.52 -4.43
N VAL A 96 -6.10 -2.92 -5.67
CA VAL A 96 -5.69 -1.98 -6.73
C VAL A 96 -6.79 -0.94 -7.01
N LEU A 97 -8.05 -1.36 -7.00
CA LEU A 97 -9.19 -0.47 -7.20
C LEU A 97 -9.46 0.46 -6.00
N SER A 98 -9.06 0.08 -4.79
CA SER A 98 -9.29 0.87 -3.56
C SER A 98 -8.41 2.10 -3.43
N ALA A 99 -7.36 2.22 -4.24
CA ALA A 99 -6.51 3.42 -4.26
C ALA A 99 -7.37 4.68 -4.48
N GLN A 100 -7.41 5.57 -3.48
CA GLN A 100 -8.25 6.78 -3.49
C GLN A 100 -9.74 6.52 -3.72
N ALA A 101 -10.25 5.38 -3.25
CA ALA A 101 -11.66 5.05 -3.26
C ALA A 101 -12.09 4.54 -1.88
N THR A 102 -13.40 4.45 -1.65
CA THR A 102 -13.94 3.84 -0.44
C THR A 102 -14.15 2.35 -0.65
N ASP A 103 -13.97 1.53 0.39
CA ASP A 103 -14.21 0.08 0.31
C ASP A 103 -15.64 -0.21 -0.15
N ARG A 104 -16.62 0.60 0.30
CA ARG A 104 -18.02 0.53 -0.18
C ARG A 104 -18.13 0.72 -1.70
N SER A 105 -17.50 1.76 -2.26
CA SER A 105 -17.54 2.01 -3.71
C SER A 105 -16.86 0.91 -4.52
N VAL A 106 -15.80 0.32 -3.97
CA VAL A 106 -15.11 -0.82 -4.60
C VAL A 106 -16.02 -2.04 -4.61
N ASN A 107 -16.57 -2.44 -3.46
CA ASN A 107 -17.44 -3.61 -3.34
C ASN A 107 -18.67 -3.51 -4.26
N LEU A 108 -19.27 -2.32 -4.40
CA LEU A 108 -20.39 -2.11 -5.34
C LEU A 108 -20.00 -2.37 -6.79
N ALA A 109 -18.80 -2.00 -7.22
CA ALA A 109 -18.31 -2.23 -8.57
C ALA A 109 -17.81 -3.66 -8.78
N THR A 110 -17.15 -4.24 -7.77
CA THR A 110 -16.47 -5.54 -7.91
C THR A 110 -17.41 -6.72 -7.77
N ARG A 111 -18.49 -6.65 -7.00
CA ARG A 111 -19.48 -7.75 -6.88
C ARG A 111 -19.96 -8.27 -8.24
N PRO A 112 -20.52 -7.45 -9.14
CA PRO A 112 -20.98 -7.94 -10.45
C PRO A 112 -19.81 -8.27 -11.40
N LEU A 113 -18.65 -7.63 -11.24
CA LEU A 113 -17.45 -7.93 -12.03
C LEU A 113 -16.89 -9.32 -11.70
N PHE A 114 -16.71 -9.62 -10.42
CA PHE A 114 -16.15 -10.89 -9.95
C PHE A 114 -17.11 -12.05 -10.15
N ALA A 115 -18.41 -11.82 -10.26
CA ALA A 115 -19.37 -12.86 -10.64
C ALA A 115 -19.12 -13.43 -12.05
N ILE A 116 -18.46 -12.67 -12.93
CA ILE A 116 -18.20 -13.10 -14.32
C ILE A 116 -16.71 -13.20 -14.67
N ALA A 117 -15.83 -12.58 -13.87
CA ALA A 117 -14.40 -12.52 -14.10
C ALA A 117 -13.61 -12.55 -12.78
N ASP A 118 -13.47 -13.73 -12.20
CA ASP A 118 -12.77 -13.99 -10.94
C ASP A 118 -11.37 -14.61 -11.11
N THR A 119 -10.90 -14.77 -12.35
CA THR A 119 -9.56 -15.23 -12.70
C THR A 119 -8.86 -14.25 -13.64
N PRO A 120 -7.51 -14.22 -13.67
CA PRO A 120 -6.77 -13.39 -14.62
C PRO A 120 -7.18 -13.63 -16.08
N ALA A 121 -7.36 -14.89 -16.47
CA ALA A 121 -7.77 -15.26 -17.83
C ALA A 121 -9.18 -14.74 -18.17
N ALA A 122 -10.14 -14.90 -17.26
CA ALA A 122 -11.50 -14.37 -17.46
C ALA A 122 -11.51 -12.83 -17.51
N MET A 123 -10.70 -12.16 -16.68
CA MET A 123 -10.55 -10.70 -16.70
C MET A 123 -9.96 -10.19 -18.02
N LEU A 124 -8.98 -10.90 -18.59
CA LEU A 124 -8.43 -10.61 -19.92
C LEU A 124 -9.45 -10.82 -21.02
N ALA A 125 -10.19 -11.93 -20.98
CA ALA A 125 -11.23 -12.24 -21.96
C ALA A 125 -12.37 -11.22 -21.93
N LEU A 126 -12.69 -10.67 -20.76
CA LEU A 126 -13.68 -9.61 -20.60
C LEU A 126 -13.24 -8.30 -21.27
N GLY A 127 -11.95 -7.97 -21.21
CA GLY A 127 -11.34 -6.82 -21.89
C GLY A 127 -11.48 -5.49 -21.15
N GLU A 128 -10.61 -4.52 -21.50
CA GLU A 128 -10.49 -3.24 -20.78
C GLU A 128 -11.78 -2.44 -20.78
N GLU A 129 -12.47 -2.36 -21.91
CA GLU A 129 -13.71 -1.57 -22.07
C GLU A 129 -14.79 -2.04 -21.09
N ARG A 130 -15.04 -3.35 -21.04
CA ARG A 130 -16.04 -3.93 -20.14
C ARG A 130 -15.64 -3.78 -18.68
N VAL A 131 -14.36 -3.98 -18.33
CA VAL A 131 -13.87 -3.74 -16.98
C VAL A 131 -14.11 -2.29 -16.59
N ARG A 132 -13.75 -1.34 -17.47
CA ARG A 132 -13.95 0.10 -17.29
C ARG A 132 -15.41 0.44 -16.99
N ASP A 133 -16.37 -0.18 -17.67
CA ASP A 133 -17.80 0.02 -17.43
C ASP A 133 -18.23 -0.42 -16.03
N PHE A 134 -17.76 -1.58 -15.55
CA PHE A 134 -18.04 -2.04 -14.19
C PHE A 134 -17.51 -1.08 -13.12
N ILE A 135 -16.31 -0.54 -13.34
CA ILE A 135 -15.62 0.30 -12.35
C ILE A 135 -15.79 1.80 -12.58
N ARG A 136 -16.67 2.23 -13.50
CA ARG A 136 -16.82 3.64 -13.91
C ARG A 136 -17.15 4.61 -12.77
N THR A 137 -17.74 4.11 -11.69
CA THR A 137 -18.09 4.88 -10.48
C THR A 137 -16.90 5.10 -9.55
N ILE A 138 -15.77 4.44 -9.79
CA ILE A 138 -14.54 4.57 -9.01
C ILE A 138 -13.67 5.67 -9.61
N GLY A 139 -13.08 6.52 -8.76
CA GLY A 139 -12.12 7.52 -9.20
C GLY A 139 -10.92 6.89 -9.91
N LEU A 140 -10.41 7.54 -10.97
CA LEU A 140 -9.31 7.07 -11.81
C LEU A 140 -9.59 5.75 -12.57
N PHE A 141 -10.87 5.44 -12.83
CA PHE A 141 -11.30 4.17 -13.44
C PHE A 141 -10.60 3.84 -14.76
N ASN A 142 -10.28 4.83 -15.61
CA ASN A 142 -9.57 4.59 -16.87
C ASN A 142 -8.18 3.95 -16.64
N THR A 143 -7.36 4.57 -15.81
CA THR A 143 -6.02 4.05 -15.47
C THR A 143 -6.12 2.74 -14.70
N LYS A 144 -7.12 2.62 -13.81
CA LYS A 144 -7.35 1.40 -13.04
C LYS A 144 -7.75 0.22 -13.93
N ALA A 145 -8.65 0.40 -14.89
CA ALA A 145 -9.05 -0.65 -15.83
C ALA A 145 -7.84 -1.14 -16.65
N ARG A 146 -7.05 -0.20 -17.17
CA ARG A 146 -5.80 -0.52 -17.87
C ARG A 146 -4.83 -1.32 -17.00
N ASN A 147 -4.64 -0.91 -15.75
CA ASN A 147 -3.78 -1.62 -14.81
C ASN A 147 -4.30 -3.03 -14.51
N VAL A 148 -5.61 -3.19 -14.29
CA VAL A 148 -6.25 -4.50 -14.04
C VAL A 148 -6.05 -5.45 -15.21
N ILE A 149 -6.20 -4.99 -16.45
CA ILE A 149 -5.92 -5.81 -17.64
C ILE A 149 -4.43 -6.11 -17.76
N ALA A 150 -3.56 -5.12 -17.59
CA ALA A 150 -2.11 -5.30 -17.71
C ALA A 150 -1.55 -6.25 -16.63
N LEU A 151 -1.98 -6.13 -15.37
CA LEU A 151 -1.59 -7.04 -14.31
C LEU A 151 -2.14 -8.45 -14.58
N SER A 152 -3.38 -8.59 -15.05
CA SER A 152 -3.96 -9.90 -15.38
C SER A 152 -3.17 -10.60 -16.49
N ARG A 153 -2.68 -9.83 -17.47
CA ARG A 153 -1.80 -10.32 -18.54
C ARG A 153 -0.50 -10.87 -17.97
N ILE A 154 0.19 -10.10 -17.13
CA ILE A 154 1.45 -10.53 -16.50
C ILE A 154 1.22 -11.79 -15.66
N LEU A 155 0.13 -11.87 -14.92
CA LEU A 155 -0.19 -13.07 -14.13
C LEU A 155 -0.34 -14.30 -15.02
N VAL A 156 -1.05 -14.21 -16.15
CA VAL A 156 -1.20 -15.33 -17.09
C VAL A 156 0.14 -15.69 -17.76
N GLU A 157 0.86 -14.71 -18.30
CA GLU A 157 2.04 -14.93 -19.12
C GLU A 157 3.28 -15.34 -18.30
N VAL A 158 3.46 -14.79 -17.10
CA VAL A 158 4.66 -14.97 -16.27
C VAL A 158 4.42 -15.90 -15.09
N HIS A 159 3.24 -15.83 -14.46
CA HIS A 159 2.95 -16.55 -13.20
C HIS A 159 1.92 -17.68 -13.37
N GLY A 160 1.60 -18.09 -14.61
CA GLY A 160 0.68 -19.20 -14.88
C GLY A 160 -0.75 -18.97 -14.36
N GLY A 161 -1.17 -17.72 -14.19
CA GLY A 161 -2.47 -17.32 -13.67
C GLY A 161 -2.57 -17.24 -12.14
N ALA A 162 -1.49 -17.53 -11.41
CA ALA A 162 -1.46 -17.43 -9.95
C ALA A 162 -0.95 -16.05 -9.48
N VAL A 163 -1.47 -15.57 -8.35
CA VAL A 163 -0.92 -14.37 -7.69
C VAL A 163 0.38 -14.74 -6.96
N PRO A 164 1.51 -14.07 -7.23
CA PRO A 164 2.77 -14.38 -6.59
C PRO A 164 2.76 -14.08 -5.08
N GLN A 165 3.55 -14.84 -4.32
CA GLN A 165 3.70 -14.68 -2.86
C GLN A 165 4.99 -13.94 -2.48
N SER A 166 5.68 -13.32 -3.44
CA SER A 166 6.81 -12.42 -3.21
C SER A 166 6.37 -10.96 -3.25
N GLN A 167 6.91 -10.16 -2.33
CA GLN A 167 6.67 -8.73 -2.30
C GLN A 167 7.27 -8.01 -3.53
N GLU A 168 8.43 -8.48 -4.01
CA GLU A 168 9.13 -7.94 -5.16
C GLU A 168 8.34 -8.22 -6.44
N GLU A 169 7.88 -9.46 -6.62
CA GLU A 169 7.07 -9.87 -7.78
C GLU A 169 5.73 -9.13 -7.82
N LEU A 170 5.06 -8.99 -6.68
CA LEU A 170 3.81 -8.23 -6.59
C LEU A 170 4.00 -6.77 -7.00
N GLN A 171 5.10 -6.12 -6.60
CA GLN A 171 5.36 -4.70 -6.91
C GLN A 171 5.69 -4.43 -8.38
N VAL A 172 6.04 -5.45 -9.16
CA VAL A 172 6.19 -5.30 -10.61
C VAL A 172 4.83 -5.13 -11.29
N LEU A 173 3.75 -5.58 -10.66
CA LEU A 173 2.41 -5.52 -11.24
C LEU A 173 1.90 -4.05 -11.30
N PRO A 174 1.33 -3.61 -12.43
CA PRO A 174 0.79 -2.27 -12.57
C PRO A 174 -0.27 -1.93 -11.51
N GLY A 175 -0.07 -0.80 -10.83
CA GLY A 175 -0.96 -0.34 -9.76
C GLY A 175 -0.69 -0.96 -8.38
N VAL A 176 0.34 -1.80 -8.25
CA VAL A 176 0.74 -2.42 -6.98
C VAL A 176 1.98 -1.74 -6.43
N GLY A 177 1.83 -0.96 -5.36
CA GLY A 177 2.96 -0.45 -4.57
C GLY A 177 3.27 -1.34 -3.37
N ALA A 178 4.32 -0.99 -2.60
CA ALA A 178 4.74 -1.72 -1.40
C ALA A 178 3.61 -1.96 -0.38
N LYS A 179 2.74 -0.96 -0.17
CA LYS A 179 1.55 -1.10 0.69
C LYS A 179 0.59 -2.17 0.16
N THR A 180 0.22 -2.07 -1.12
CA THR A 180 -0.71 -3.01 -1.78
C THR A 180 -0.17 -4.44 -1.71
N ALA A 181 1.12 -4.63 -2.01
CA ALA A 181 1.78 -5.92 -1.88
C ALA A 181 1.70 -6.46 -0.44
N SER A 182 1.99 -5.63 0.56
CA SER A 182 1.91 -6.02 1.98
C SER A 182 0.50 -6.43 2.40
N VAL A 183 -0.55 -5.74 1.92
CA VAL A 183 -1.95 -6.13 2.18
C VAL A 183 -2.27 -7.49 1.58
N VAL A 184 -1.89 -7.72 0.32
CA VAL A 184 -2.16 -8.99 -0.37
C VAL A 184 -1.44 -10.14 0.33
N LEU A 185 -0.16 -9.98 0.67
CA LEU A 185 0.62 -10.98 1.41
C LEU A 185 0.01 -11.32 2.77
N ASN A 186 -0.49 -10.32 3.50
CA ASN A 186 -1.12 -10.54 4.79
C ASN A 186 -2.47 -11.25 4.67
N VAL A 187 -3.36 -10.72 3.85
CA VAL A 187 -4.76 -11.17 3.79
C VAL A 187 -4.90 -12.49 3.04
N ALA A 188 -4.25 -12.65 1.88
CA ALA A 188 -4.41 -13.86 1.07
C ALA A 188 -3.47 -14.99 1.47
N PHE A 189 -2.26 -14.66 1.94
CA PHE A 189 -1.19 -15.66 2.14
C PHE A 189 -0.73 -15.80 3.58
N GLY A 190 -1.34 -15.08 4.53
CA GLY A 190 -1.04 -15.22 5.95
C GLY A 190 0.35 -14.74 6.36
N VAL A 191 1.00 -13.90 5.54
CA VAL A 191 2.31 -13.34 5.87
C VAL A 191 2.11 -12.19 6.87
N PRO A 192 2.78 -12.16 8.02
CA PRO A 192 2.55 -11.16 9.08
C PRO A 192 3.10 -9.75 8.75
N ARG A 193 2.78 -9.22 7.56
CA ARG A 193 3.09 -7.84 7.13
C ARG A 193 2.07 -6.87 7.72
N ILE A 194 2.55 -5.70 8.14
CA ILE A 194 1.68 -4.64 8.69
C ILE A 194 1.65 -3.48 7.70
N ALA A 195 0.77 -3.55 6.69
CA ALA A 195 0.67 -2.51 5.68
C ALA A 195 0.20 -1.19 6.31
N VAL A 196 1.08 -0.20 6.43
CA VAL A 196 0.76 1.07 7.11
C VAL A 196 0.03 2.01 6.16
N ASP A 197 -1.19 2.38 6.52
CA ASP A 197 -1.97 3.44 5.88
C ASP A 197 -2.08 4.68 6.76
N THR A 198 -2.95 5.62 6.39
CA THR A 198 -3.16 6.86 7.16
C THR A 198 -3.81 6.61 8.53
N HIS A 199 -4.56 5.52 8.70
CA HIS A 199 -5.14 5.15 9.99
C HIS A 199 -4.07 4.58 10.91
N ILE A 200 -3.32 3.57 10.46
CA ILE A 200 -2.26 2.93 11.24
C ILE A 200 -1.15 3.93 11.54
N PHE A 201 -0.71 4.72 10.55
CA PHE A 201 0.32 5.74 10.75
C PHE A 201 -0.06 6.73 11.87
N ARG A 202 -1.32 7.20 11.87
CA ARG A 202 -1.83 8.10 12.90
C ARG A 202 -1.92 7.41 14.26
N VAL A 203 -2.46 6.19 14.31
CA VAL A 203 -2.61 5.41 15.55
C VAL A 203 -1.24 5.16 16.19
N SER A 204 -0.28 4.68 15.41
CA SER A 204 1.07 4.37 15.88
C SER A 204 1.79 5.59 16.46
N ASN A 205 1.64 6.75 15.83
CA ASN A 205 2.27 7.98 16.33
C ASN A 205 1.49 8.61 17.52
N ARG A 206 0.15 8.48 17.58
CA ARG A 206 -0.65 9.02 18.70
C ARG A 206 -0.49 8.23 20.00
N ILE A 207 -0.43 6.89 19.90
CA ILE A 207 -0.29 5.98 21.05
C ILE A 207 1.18 5.76 21.44
N PRO A 208 2.08 6.55 20.88
CA PRO A 208 3.45 6.14 20.46
C PRO A 208 3.75 4.62 20.53
N LEU A 209 3.14 3.82 19.62
CA LEU A 209 3.56 2.44 19.37
C LEU A 209 4.92 2.41 18.66
N VAL A 210 5.01 3.18 17.57
CA VAL A 210 6.22 3.46 16.81
C VAL A 210 6.12 4.89 16.32
N VAL A 211 7.03 5.74 16.78
CA VAL A 211 7.08 7.16 16.38
C VAL A 211 8.08 7.28 15.22
N ALA A 212 7.57 7.50 14.02
CA ALA A 212 8.41 7.65 12.84
C ALA A 212 7.73 8.53 11.78
N PRO A 213 8.53 9.28 10.99
CA PRO A 213 8.00 10.25 10.04
C PRO A 213 7.43 9.63 8.75
N THR A 214 7.73 8.36 8.48
CA THR A 214 7.39 7.70 7.22
C THR A 214 6.73 6.34 7.44
N THR A 215 5.86 5.93 6.52
CA THR A 215 5.04 4.72 6.68
C THR A 215 5.86 3.44 6.65
N ASP A 216 6.94 3.40 5.87
CA ASP A 216 7.92 2.31 5.81
C ASP A 216 8.64 2.11 7.14
N ARG A 217 9.04 3.21 7.81
CA ARG A 217 9.66 3.13 9.14
C ARG A 217 8.66 2.70 10.21
N VAL A 218 7.42 3.18 10.15
CA VAL A 218 6.35 2.71 11.04
C VAL A 218 6.09 1.21 10.81
N GLN A 219 6.04 0.76 9.56
CA GLN A 219 5.83 -0.64 9.22
C GLN A 219 6.94 -1.52 9.80
N ALA A 220 8.21 -1.20 9.50
CA ALA A 220 9.36 -1.95 10.00
C ALA A 220 9.40 -1.98 11.53
N GLY A 221 9.11 -0.85 12.18
CA GLY A 221 9.04 -0.78 13.64
C GLY A 221 7.93 -1.66 14.22
N LEU A 222 6.72 -1.61 13.63
CA LEU A 222 5.59 -2.41 14.11
C LEU A 222 5.88 -3.91 13.94
N GLU A 223 6.38 -4.31 12.78
CA GLU A 223 6.75 -5.70 12.50
C GLU A 223 7.83 -6.22 13.46
N ALA A 224 8.72 -5.34 13.96
CA ALA A 224 9.73 -5.70 14.95
C ALA A 224 9.18 -5.84 16.38
N ILE A 225 8.24 -4.98 16.80
CA ILE A 225 7.81 -4.92 18.21
C ILE A 225 6.52 -5.68 18.51
N VAL A 226 5.67 -5.94 17.51
CA VAL A 226 4.38 -6.59 17.73
C VAL A 226 4.61 -8.04 18.23
N PRO A 227 4.00 -8.45 19.36
CA PRO A 227 4.20 -9.79 19.90
C PRO A 227 3.67 -10.88 18.96
N GLU A 228 4.35 -12.03 18.94
CA GLU A 228 4.10 -13.15 18.01
C GLU A 228 2.62 -13.54 17.86
N PRO A 229 1.82 -13.71 18.94
CA PRO A 229 0.42 -14.15 18.81
C PRO A 229 -0.47 -13.16 18.06
N TYR A 230 -0.02 -11.91 17.92
CA TYR A 230 -0.80 -10.82 17.35
C TYR A 230 -0.34 -10.41 15.95
N ARG A 231 0.86 -10.82 15.51
CA ARG A 231 1.52 -10.28 14.30
C ARG A 231 0.66 -10.35 13.05
N LEU A 232 0.02 -11.49 12.80
CA LEU A 232 -0.81 -11.70 11.61
C LEU A 232 -2.00 -10.73 11.55
N ASN A 233 -2.69 -10.53 12.67
CA ASN A 233 -3.92 -9.76 12.75
C ASN A 233 -3.71 -8.30 13.17
N ALA A 234 -2.49 -7.92 13.56
CA ALA A 234 -2.14 -6.57 14.00
C ALA A 234 -2.52 -5.50 12.96
N HIS A 235 -2.29 -5.78 11.67
CA HIS A 235 -2.73 -4.89 10.60
C HIS A 235 -4.22 -4.55 10.70
N HIS A 236 -5.08 -5.57 10.74
CA HIS A 236 -6.52 -5.40 10.77
C HIS A 236 -7.01 -4.75 12.07
N TRP A 237 -6.45 -5.10 13.22
CA TRP A 237 -6.82 -4.44 14.47
C TRP A 237 -6.47 -2.95 14.46
N LEU A 238 -5.27 -2.58 14.00
CA LEU A 238 -4.83 -1.18 13.99
C LEU A 238 -5.61 -0.34 12.98
N ILE A 239 -5.90 -0.87 11.77
CA ILE A 239 -6.69 -0.13 10.77
C ILE A 239 -8.14 0.06 11.24
N LEU A 240 -8.80 -0.98 11.76
CA LEU A 240 -10.17 -0.89 12.27
C LEU A 240 -10.26 0.03 13.49
N PHE A 241 -9.30 -0.08 14.41
CA PHE A 241 -9.20 0.81 15.57
C PHE A 241 -9.02 2.27 15.13
N GLY A 242 -8.12 2.53 14.19
CA GLY A 242 -7.91 3.87 13.65
C GLY A 242 -9.11 4.40 12.85
N ARG A 243 -9.84 3.54 12.16
CA ARG A 243 -11.02 3.90 11.36
C ARG A 243 -12.22 4.27 12.23
N TYR A 244 -12.52 3.46 13.25
CA TYR A 244 -13.76 3.58 14.01
C TYR A 244 -13.63 4.25 15.37
N ILE A 245 -12.46 4.17 16.03
CA ILE A 245 -12.27 4.69 17.39
C ILE A 245 -11.30 5.88 17.37
N CYS A 246 -10.05 5.67 16.97
CA CYS A 246 -9.01 6.70 16.94
C CYS A 246 -9.07 7.56 15.65
N LYS A 247 -10.24 8.13 15.40
CA LYS A 247 -10.55 8.96 14.21
C LYS A 247 -9.65 10.19 14.12
N ALA A 248 -9.44 10.69 12.89
CA ALA A 248 -8.51 11.77 12.63
C ALA A 248 -8.89 13.10 13.31
N ARG A 249 -10.16 13.51 13.22
CA ARG A 249 -10.63 14.80 13.76
C ARG A 249 -10.95 14.74 15.24
N LYS A 250 -11.94 13.91 15.61
CA LYS A 250 -12.39 13.71 16.99
C LYS A 250 -12.30 12.22 17.30
N PRO A 251 -11.22 11.73 17.96
CA PRO A 251 -11.17 10.33 18.39
C PRO A 251 -12.26 10.09 19.45
N ASP A 252 -12.76 8.86 19.55
CA ASP A 252 -13.77 8.50 20.55
C ASP A 252 -13.09 7.92 21.80
N CYS A 253 -12.31 8.75 22.49
CA CYS A 253 -11.55 8.34 23.67
C CYS A 253 -12.42 7.79 24.81
N PRO A 254 -13.63 8.30 25.11
CA PRO A 254 -14.45 7.78 26.21
C PRO A 254 -14.86 6.31 26.07
N VAL A 255 -14.96 5.80 24.83
CA VAL A 255 -15.33 4.39 24.54
C VAL A 255 -14.13 3.56 24.09
N CYS A 256 -12.93 4.14 24.14
CA CYS A 256 -11.71 3.51 23.67
C CYS A 256 -11.26 2.39 24.64
N PRO A 257 -11.08 1.14 24.19
CA PRO A 257 -10.74 -0.01 25.04
C PRO A 257 -9.33 0.07 25.66
N ILE A 258 -8.50 1.00 25.17
CA ILE A 258 -7.11 1.18 25.59
C ILE A 258 -6.87 2.62 26.08
N ASN A 259 -7.93 3.32 26.52
CA ASN A 259 -7.82 4.73 26.94
C ASN A 259 -6.80 4.92 28.07
N ASP A 260 -6.87 4.07 29.09
CA ASP A 260 -5.99 4.02 30.27
C ASP A 260 -4.52 3.72 29.90
N LEU A 261 -4.29 3.01 28.80
CA LEU A 261 -2.94 2.67 28.30
C LEU A 261 -2.41 3.69 27.30
N CYS A 262 -3.28 4.52 26.73
CA CYS A 262 -2.94 5.45 25.66
C CYS A 262 -2.21 6.67 26.21
N ARG A 263 -1.05 6.99 25.64
CA ARG A 263 -0.21 8.15 26.00
C ARG A 263 -0.48 9.40 25.16
N TYR A 264 -1.57 9.43 24.39
CA TYR A 264 -1.95 10.61 23.61
C TYR A 264 -2.40 11.74 24.56
N PRO A 265 -1.81 12.95 24.52
CA PRO A 265 -2.14 14.02 25.47
C PRO A 265 -3.53 14.63 25.20
N ALA A 266 -3.91 14.79 23.93
CA ALA A 266 -5.16 15.43 23.53
C ALA A 266 -6.34 14.45 23.42
N LYS A 267 -6.58 13.63 24.47
CA LYS A 267 -7.75 12.75 24.53
C LYS A 267 -9.04 13.56 24.53
N THR A 268 -10.06 13.05 23.86
CA THR A 268 -11.41 13.60 23.99
C THR A 268 -11.99 13.21 25.35
N LEU A 269 -12.66 14.17 25.99
CA LEU A 269 -13.41 13.98 27.23
C LEU A 269 -14.83 13.50 26.91
#